data_AF-A0A8S3W812-F1
#
_entry.id   AF-A0A8S3W812-F1
#
_cell.length_a   1.000
_cell.length_b   1.000
_cell.length_c   1.000
_cell.angle_alpha   90.00
_cell.angle_beta   90.00
_cell.angle_gamma   90.00
#
_symmetry.space_group_name_H-M   'P 1'
#
loop_
_entity.id
_entity.type
_entity.pdbx_description
1 polymer ?
#
loop_
_entity_poly.entity_id
_entity_poly.type
_entity_poly.pdbx_seq_one_letter_code
_entity_poly.pdbx_strand_id
1 'polypeptide(L)'
;MAFAGTNISLSQPDITQKLTERIDDLKQKIAAWVKRVRRFTESSRRFNQNRLFQSDQKRLYKSLERPEVCGAGPGPEQANTVTFWRGLWSEPVNQARALGWKLWRARVRMLRLWTPSP
;
A
#
# COMPACT_ATOMS: atom_id res chain seq x y z
N MET A 1 29.89 15.40 33.45
CA MET A 1 31.23 15.20 32.89
C MET A 1 31.35 16.08 31.65
N ALA A 2 32.25 17.08 31.68
CA ALA A 2 32.51 17.98 30.56
C ALA A 2 33.74 17.48 29.79
N PHE A 3 33.69 17.47 28.46
CA PHE A 3 34.84 17.13 27.63
C PHE A 3 35.87 18.27 27.72
N ALA A 4 37.10 17.94 28.12
CA ALA A 4 38.17 18.92 28.32
C ALA A 4 38.51 19.62 26.99
N GLY A 5 38.31 20.94 26.95
CA GLY A 5 38.64 21.79 25.80
C GLY A 5 37.49 22.65 25.27
N THR A 6 36.24 22.35 25.65
CA THR A 6 35.08 23.21 25.33
C THR A 6 34.26 23.44 26.59
N ASN A 7 34.08 24.70 26.99
CA ASN A 7 33.20 25.14 28.09
C ASN A 7 31.71 24.97 27.74
N ILE A 8 31.34 23.83 27.15
CA ILE A 8 29.99 23.53 26.66
C ILE A 8 29.38 22.56 27.66
N SER A 9 28.54 23.08 28.55
CA SER A 9 27.73 22.26 29.45
C SER A 9 26.42 21.88 28.75
N LEU A 10 26.12 20.58 28.69
CA LEU A 10 24.85 20.04 28.17
C LEU A 10 23.61 20.50 28.97
N SER A 11 23.80 21.18 30.11
CA SER A 11 22.72 21.77 30.91
C SER A 11 22.17 23.09 30.35
N GLN A 12 22.80 23.64 29.30
CA GLN A 12 22.33 24.86 28.64
C GLN A 12 21.11 24.53 27.74
N PRO A 13 19.95 25.17 27.96
CA PRO A 13 18.70 24.84 27.25
C PRO A 13 18.78 25.08 25.73
N ASP A 14 19.60 26.04 25.30
CA ASP A 14 19.77 26.34 23.87
C ASP A 14 20.54 25.23 23.12
N ILE A 15 21.46 24.55 23.80
CA ILE A 15 22.23 23.43 23.22
C ILE A 15 21.36 22.18 23.11
N THR A 16 20.58 21.87 24.14
CA THR A 16 19.66 20.73 24.12
C THR A 16 18.57 20.92 23.06
N GLN A 17 18.04 22.13 22.91
CA GLN A 17 17.08 22.46 21.85
C GLN A 17 17.66 22.24 20.45
N LYS A 18 18.83 22.80 20.16
CA LYS A 18 19.51 22.62 18.86
C LYS A 18 19.81 21.15 18.56
N LEU A 19 20.15 20.36 19.57
CA LEU A 19 20.34 18.91 19.43
C LEU A 19 19.03 18.21 19.07
N THR A 20 17.93 18.55 19.75
CA THR A 20 16.61 17.95 19.44
C THR A 20 16.13 18.30 18.05
N GLU A 21 16.27 19.56 17.62
CA GLU A 21 15.94 20.00 16.26
C GLU A 21 16.75 19.21 15.22
N ARG A 22 18.05 19.04 15.46
CA ARG A 22 18.91 18.28 14.55
C ARG A 22 18.55 16.80 14.50
N ILE A 23 18.15 16.22 15.62
CA ILE A 23 17.67 14.83 15.69
C ILE A 23 16.36 14.69 14.89
N ASP A 24 15.43 15.63 15.05
CA ASP A 24 14.14 15.57 14.36
C ASP A 24 14.27 15.81 12.86
N ASP A 25 15.17 16.70 12.43
CA ASP A 25 15.56 16.86 11.02
C ASP A 25 16.05 15.54 10.41
N LEU A 26 16.90 14.81 11.13
CA LEU A 26 17.43 13.53 10.67
C LEU A 26 16.33 12.46 10.61
N LYS A 27 15.47 12.38 11.63
CA LYS A 27 14.31 11.48 11.61
C LYS A 27 13.40 11.78 10.42
N GLN A 28 13.12 13.06 10.15
CA GLN A 28 12.25 13.47 9.05
C GLN A 28 12.87 13.10 7.69
N LYS A 29 14.18 13.30 7.52
CA LYS A 29 14.91 12.85 6.32
C LYS A 29 14.82 11.34 6.14
N ILE A 30 15.09 10.56 7.18
CA ILE A 30 15.00 9.09 7.14
C ILE A 30 13.58 8.65 6.76
N ALA A 31 12.56 9.23 7.38
CA ALA A 31 11.16 8.92 7.08
C ALA A 31 10.81 9.22 5.62
N ALA A 32 11.28 10.34 5.07
CA ALA A 32 11.09 10.70 3.66
C ALA A 32 11.76 9.69 2.72
N TRP A 33 12.98 9.25 3.02
CA TRP A 33 13.69 8.24 2.25
C TRP A 33 12.99 6.88 2.29
N VAL A 34 12.59 6.41 3.47
CA VAL A 34 11.82 5.16 3.63
C VAL A 34 10.54 5.21 2.79
N LYS A 35 9.82 6.33 2.81
CA LYS A 35 8.61 6.52 2.00
C LYS A 35 8.91 6.46 0.50
N ARG A 36 10.02 7.04 0.04
CA ARG A 36 10.45 6.97 -1.36
C ARG A 36 10.77 5.53 -1.77
N VAL A 37 11.50 4.78 -0.96
CA VAL A 37 11.81 3.36 -1.21
C VAL A 37 10.52 2.54 -1.27
N ARG A 38 9.62 2.69 -0.29
CA ARG A 38 8.32 1.99 -0.27
C ARG A 38 7.48 2.28 -1.52
N ARG A 39 7.47 3.52 -2.00
CA ARG A 39 6.76 3.89 -3.23
C ARG A 39 7.35 3.20 -4.45
N PHE A 40 8.68 3.14 -4.55
CA PHE A 40 9.36 2.49 -5.66
C PHE A 40 9.09 0.98 -5.65
N THR A 41 9.25 0.32 -4.50
CA THR A 41 9.00 -1.12 -4.37
C THR A 41 7.55 -1.47 -4.69
N GLU A 42 6.59 -0.68 -4.20
CA GLU A 42 5.17 -0.86 -4.50
C GLU A 42 4.86 -0.66 -6.00
N SER A 43 5.46 0.35 -6.63
CA SER A 43 5.28 0.61 -8.06
C SER A 43 5.82 -0.53 -8.91
N SER A 44 7.02 -1.01 -8.60
CA SER A 44 7.66 -2.16 -9.27
C SER A 44 6.87 -3.43 -9.03
N ARG A 45 6.37 -3.66 -7.81
CA ARG A 45 5.51 -4.80 -7.47
C ARG A 45 4.24 -4.79 -8.33
N ARG A 46 3.53 -3.67 -8.42
CA ARG A 46 2.33 -3.54 -9.26
C ARG A 46 2.62 -3.76 -10.72
N PHE A 47 3.73 -3.21 -11.23
CA PHE A 47 4.15 -3.44 -12.61
C PHE A 47 4.35 -4.94 -12.88
N ASN A 48 5.09 -5.63 -12.01
CA ASN A 48 5.34 -7.06 -12.15
C ASN A 48 4.06 -7.89 -12.04
N GLN A 49 3.20 -7.59 -11.08
CA GLN A 49 1.92 -8.28 -10.90
C GLN A 49 0.98 -8.05 -12.08
N ASN A 50 0.90 -6.83 -12.62
CA ASN A 50 0.10 -6.54 -13.80
C ASN A 50 0.63 -7.24 -15.04
N ARG A 51 1.96 -7.28 -15.21
CA ARG A 51 2.59 -8.02 -16.31
C ARG A 51 2.28 -9.51 -16.20
N LEU A 52 2.39 -10.07 -15.00
CA LEU A 52 2.07 -11.47 -14.73
C LEU A 52 0.57 -11.75 -14.94
N PHE A 53 -0.32 -10.82 -14.57
CA PHE A 53 -1.75 -10.94 -14.86
C PHE A 53 -2.05 -10.97 -16.36
N GLN A 54 -1.31 -10.21 -17.16
CA GLN A 54 -1.50 -10.21 -18.62
C GLN A 54 -0.94 -11.47 -19.29
N SER A 55 0.22 -11.97 -18.82
CA SER A 55 0.88 -13.11 -19.45
C SER A 55 0.44 -14.47 -18.91
N ASP A 56 0.32 -14.60 -17.58
CA ASP A 56 0.06 -15.86 -16.88
C ASP A 56 -0.70 -15.62 -15.56
N GLN A 57 -2.02 -15.52 -15.69
CA GLN A 57 -2.93 -15.31 -14.57
C GLN A 57 -2.82 -16.41 -13.51
N LYS A 58 -2.64 -17.67 -13.93
CA LYS A 58 -2.56 -18.81 -13.02
C LYS A 58 -1.38 -18.68 -12.08
N ARG A 59 -0.22 -18.28 -12.59
CA ARG A 59 0.97 -18.02 -11.74
C ARG A 59 0.74 -16.88 -10.76
N LEU A 60 0.06 -15.80 -11.16
CA LEU A 60 -0.27 -14.73 -10.23
C LEU A 60 -1.14 -15.24 -9.09
N TYR A 61 -2.23 -15.94 -9.39
CA TYR A 61 -3.14 -16.44 -8.34
C TYR A 61 -2.44 -17.44 -7.40
N LYS A 62 -1.62 -18.36 -7.92
CA LYS A 62 -0.78 -19.23 -7.08
C LYS A 62 0.17 -18.45 -6.16
N SER A 63 0.70 -17.32 -6.61
CA SER A 63 1.55 -16.46 -5.76
C SER A 63 0.77 -15.69 -4.69
N LEU A 64 -0.54 -15.53 -4.87
CA LEU A 64 -1.45 -14.89 -3.91
C LEU A 64 -2.02 -15.88 -2.91
N GLU A 65 -2.06 -17.17 -3.25
CA GLU A 65 -2.38 -18.25 -2.32
C GLU A 65 -1.40 -18.21 -1.15
N ARG A 66 -1.93 -17.94 0.04
CA ARG A 66 -1.18 -17.97 1.30
C ARG A 66 -1.73 -19.13 2.12
N PRO A 67 -1.18 -20.33 1.97
CA PRO A 67 -1.69 -21.51 2.68
C PRO A 67 -1.67 -21.33 4.20
N GLU A 68 -0.79 -20.47 4.72
CA GLU A 68 -0.71 -20.09 6.13
C GLU A 68 -1.90 -19.24 6.63
N VAL A 69 -2.60 -18.54 5.73
CA VAL A 69 -3.73 -17.64 6.06
C VAL A 69 -5.08 -18.28 5.72
N CYS A 70 -5.09 -19.24 4.80
CA CYS A 70 -6.26 -20.06 4.50
C CYS A 70 -6.47 -21.06 5.65
N GLY A 71 -7.16 -20.61 6.70
CA GLY A 71 -7.41 -21.41 7.91
C GLY A 71 -8.01 -22.79 7.59
N ALA A 72 -7.53 -23.80 8.31
CA ALA A 72 -7.96 -25.20 8.26
C ALA A 72 -9.38 -25.45 8.84
N GLY A 73 -10.26 -24.45 8.78
CA GLY A 73 -11.64 -24.55 9.23
C GLY A 73 -12.58 -24.98 8.10
N PRO A 74 -13.80 -25.44 8.42
CA PRO A 74 -14.82 -25.66 7.40
C PRO A 74 -15.07 -24.35 6.65
N GLY A 75 -14.98 -24.40 5.32
CA GLY A 75 -15.27 -23.25 4.47
C GLY A 75 -16.67 -22.71 4.71
N PRO A 76 -16.91 -21.41 4.44
CA PRO A 76 -18.24 -20.83 4.61
C PRO A 76 -19.26 -21.58 3.75
N GLU A 77 -20.44 -21.82 4.30
CA GLU A 77 -21.54 -22.47 3.60
C GLU A 77 -21.84 -21.78 2.26
N GLN A 78 -22.10 -22.57 1.22
CA GLN A 78 -22.28 -22.06 -0.15
C GLN A 78 -23.44 -21.05 -0.23
N ALA A 79 -24.54 -21.32 0.47
CA ALA A 79 -25.69 -20.42 0.53
C ALA A 79 -25.34 -19.05 1.12
N ASN A 80 -24.53 -19.03 2.18
CA ASN A 80 -24.08 -17.78 2.83
C ASN A 80 -23.13 -17.00 1.92
N THR A 81 -22.25 -17.71 1.21
CA THR A 81 -21.34 -17.10 0.23
C THR A 81 -22.10 -16.49 -0.94
N VAL A 82 -23.07 -17.21 -1.52
CA VAL A 82 -23.90 -16.73 -2.62
C VAL A 82 -24.75 -15.54 -2.19
N THR A 83 -25.35 -15.57 -1.00
CA THR A 83 -26.15 -14.47 -0.46
C THR A 83 -25.30 -13.23 -0.23
N PHE A 84 -24.10 -13.39 0.33
CA PHE A 84 -23.15 -12.30 0.51
C PHE A 84 -22.77 -11.63 -0.81
N TRP A 85 -22.31 -12.41 -1.80
CA TRP A 85 -21.92 -11.86 -3.09
C TRP A 85 -23.12 -11.26 -3.83
N ARG A 86 -24.28 -11.94 -3.81
CA ARG A 86 -25.50 -11.41 -4.40
C ARG A 86 -25.87 -10.08 -3.76
N GLY A 87 -25.85 -9.94 -2.43
CA GLY A 87 -26.11 -8.67 -1.75
C GLY A 87 -25.17 -7.55 -2.20
N LEU A 88 -23.87 -7.84 -2.34
CA LEU A 88 -22.87 -6.87 -2.81
C LEU A 88 -23.13 -6.37 -4.24
N TRP A 89 -23.64 -7.25 -5.12
CA TRP A 89 -23.91 -6.95 -6.53
C TRP A 89 -25.35 -6.51 -6.81
N SER A 90 -26.29 -6.75 -5.89
CA SER A 90 -27.71 -6.42 -6.02
C SER A 90 -28.03 -4.98 -5.63
N GLU A 91 -27.19 -4.31 -4.84
CA GLU A 91 -27.38 -2.89 -4.55
C GLU A 91 -26.92 -2.03 -5.75
N PRO A 92 -27.83 -1.30 -6.44
CA PRO A 92 -27.40 -0.30 -7.39
C PRO A 92 -26.63 0.78 -6.63
N VAL A 93 -25.35 0.90 -6.97
CA VAL A 93 -24.35 1.72 -6.29
C VAL A 93 -24.73 3.21 -6.38
N ASN A 94 -25.53 3.70 -5.42
CA ASN A 94 -25.64 5.13 -5.10
C ASN A 94 -24.31 5.69 -4.53
N GLN A 95 -23.29 4.85 -4.33
CA GLN A 95 -21.93 5.26 -3.95
C GLN A 95 -21.08 5.80 -5.12
N ALA A 96 -21.60 5.80 -6.36
CA ALA A 96 -20.88 6.34 -7.52
C ALA A 96 -20.54 7.85 -7.35
N ARG A 97 -21.32 8.58 -6.54
CA ARG A 97 -21.04 9.98 -6.20
C ARG A 97 -19.81 10.16 -5.30
N ALA A 98 -19.44 9.16 -4.49
CA ALA A 98 -18.28 9.23 -3.59
C ALA A 98 -16.98 8.64 -4.19
N LEU A 99 -17.10 7.68 -5.11
CA LEU A 99 -15.94 6.95 -5.67
C LEU A 99 -15.73 7.14 -7.18
N GLY A 100 -16.54 8.01 -7.81
CA GLY A 100 -16.66 8.16 -9.27
C GLY A 100 -15.33 8.31 -10.02
N TRP A 101 -14.36 9.01 -9.46
CA TRP A 101 -13.08 9.24 -10.15
C TRP A 101 -12.10 8.05 -10.05
N LYS A 102 -12.18 7.24 -8.99
CA LYS A 102 -11.26 6.10 -8.77
C LYS A 102 -11.68 4.87 -9.59
N LEU A 103 -12.98 4.58 -9.62
CA LEU A 103 -13.55 3.49 -10.41
C LEU A 103 -13.56 3.80 -11.91
N TRP A 104 -13.78 5.06 -12.30
CA TRP A 104 -13.68 5.47 -13.70
C TRP A 104 -12.26 5.30 -14.26
N ARG A 105 -11.22 5.67 -13.50
CA ARG A 105 -9.82 5.41 -13.93
C ARG A 105 -9.51 3.92 -14.06
N ALA A 106 -9.99 3.08 -13.14
CA ALA A 106 -9.78 1.64 -13.21
C ALA A 106 -10.49 1.03 -14.43
N ARG A 107 -11.74 1.43 -14.68
CA ARG A 107 -12.55 0.97 -15.82
C ARG A 107 -11.99 1.44 -17.16
N VAL A 108 -11.56 2.70 -17.29
CA VAL A 108 -10.91 3.21 -18.52
C VAL A 108 -9.57 2.51 -18.77
N ARG A 109 -8.80 2.17 -17.72
CA ARG A 109 -7.55 1.40 -17.88
C ARG A 109 -7.79 -0.04 -18.33
N MET A 110 -8.84 -0.69 -17.83
CA MET A 110 -9.17 -2.06 -18.25
C MET A 110 -9.73 -2.11 -19.68
N LEU A 111 -10.58 -1.15 -20.07
CA LEU A 111 -11.13 -1.07 -21.43
C LEU A 111 -10.05 -0.79 -22.50
N ARG A 112 -8.99 -0.06 -22.16
CA ARG A 112 -7.83 0.15 -23.06
C ARG A 112 -6.93 -1.08 -23.23
N LEU A 113 -7.03 -2.06 -22.34
CA LEU A 113 -6.22 -3.29 -22.35
C LEU A 113 -6.97 -4.48 -22.97
N TRP A 114 -8.25 -4.32 -23.30
CA TRP A 114 -9.12 -5.41 -23.79
C TRP A 114 -9.78 -5.13 -25.15
N THR A 115 -9.35 -4.07 -25.83
CA THR A 115 -9.65 -3.86 -27.25
C THR A 115 -8.44 -4.32 -28.07
N PRO A 116 -8.55 -5.35 -28.93
CA PRO A 116 -7.55 -5.54 -29.97
C PRO A 116 -7.66 -4.35 -30.92
N SER A 117 -6.52 -3.75 -31.30
CA SER A 117 -6.51 -2.81 -32.43
C SER A 117 -7.08 -3.51 -33.67
N PRO A 118 -7.85 -2.78 -34.51
CA PRO A 118 -8.27 -3.28 -35.81
C PRO A 118 -7.08 -3.61 -36.72
#